data_AF-A0A1C5FJM0-F1
#
_entry.id   AF-A0A1C5FJM0-F1
#
_cell.length_a   1.000
_cell.length_b   1.000
_cell.length_c   1.000
_cell.angle_alpha   90.00
_cell.angle_beta   90.00
_cell.angle_gamma   90.00
#
_symmetry.space_group_name_H-M   'P 1'
#
loop_
_entity.id
_entity.type
_entity.pdbx_description
1 polymer ?
#
loop_
_entity_poly.entity_id
_entity_poly.type
_entity_poly.pdbx_seq_one_letter_code
_entity_poly.pdbx_strand_id
1 'polypeptide(L)'
;FWRPGTAGPLTVTAPASVVAVVRGRTATLCVGEPLRSGRPLEVHWDRRVRRVTAHDPSVEVLSAGRTLRLRITPGTVGATHRCQMSFI
;
A
#
# COMPACT_ATOMS: atom_id res chain seq x y z
N PHE A 1 2.00 -8.06 8.55
CA PHE A 1 0.74 -8.05 9.30
C PHE A 1 0.12 -9.43 9.28
N TRP A 2 0.05 -10.10 10.43
CA TRP A 2 -0.55 -11.45 10.54
C TRP A 2 -2.07 -11.43 10.50
N ARG A 3 -2.67 -10.32 10.90
CA ARG A 3 -4.12 -10.03 10.92
C ARG A 3 -4.32 -8.54 10.62
N PRO A 4 -5.56 -8.09 10.35
CA PRO A 4 -5.85 -6.66 10.21
C PRO A 4 -5.30 -5.88 11.42
N GLY A 5 -4.73 -4.71 11.18
CA GLY A 5 -4.16 -3.91 12.26
C GLY A 5 -3.18 -2.85 11.80
N THR A 6 -2.56 -2.20 12.79
CA THR A 6 -1.67 -1.06 12.62
C THR A 6 -0.28 -1.37 13.17
N ALA A 7 0.75 -0.95 12.44
CA ALA A 7 2.16 -1.02 12.86
C ALA A 7 2.87 0.27 12.42
N GLY A 8 3.24 1.10 13.40
CA GLY A 8 3.72 2.44 13.13
C GLY A 8 2.68 3.24 12.32
N PRO A 9 3.07 3.90 11.22
CA PRO A 9 2.15 4.71 10.42
C PRO A 9 1.33 3.89 9.41
N LEU A 10 1.48 2.57 9.36
CA LEU A 10 0.82 1.71 8.38
C LEU A 10 -0.32 0.92 9.03
N THR A 11 -1.49 0.95 8.40
CA THR A 11 -2.67 0.15 8.77
C THR A 11 -3.12 -0.69 7.58
N VAL A 12 -3.51 -1.94 7.83
CA VAL A 12 -4.06 -2.84 6.80
C VAL A 12 -5.36 -3.50 7.26
N THR A 13 -6.25 -3.80 6.32
CA THR A 13 -7.56 -4.44 6.61
C THR A 13 -7.55 -5.96 6.49
N ALA A 14 -6.42 -6.56 6.10
CA ALA A 14 -6.25 -8.00 5.95
C ALA A 14 -4.77 -8.41 6.21
N PRO A 15 -4.45 -9.70 6.40
CA PRO A 15 -3.08 -10.17 6.45
C PRO A 15 -2.29 -9.76 5.21
N ALA A 16 -1.17 -9.08 5.41
CA ALA A 16 -0.38 -8.48 4.33
C ALA A 16 1.09 -8.35 4.70
N SER A 17 1.97 -8.44 3.70
CA SER A 17 3.35 -7.99 3.79
C SER A 17 3.45 -6.60 3.17
N VAL A 18 4.01 -5.63 3.90
CA VAL A 18 4.11 -4.24 3.43
C VAL A 18 5.54 -3.76 3.64
N VAL A 19 6.15 -3.22 2.60
CA VAL A 19 7.48 -2.60 2.64
C VAL A 19 7.36 -1.19 2.10
N ALA A 20 7.77 -0.20 2.90
CA ALA A 20 7.87 1.19 2.49
C ALA A 20 9.36 1.56 2.35
N VAL A 21 9.77 1.94 1.15
CA VAL A 21 11.12 2.43 0.87
C VAL A 21 11.04 3.93 0.62
N VAL A 22 11.55 4.72 1.58
CA VAL A 22 11.58 6.19 1.49
C VAL A 22 12.95 6.63 1.00
N ARG A 23 12.99 7.46 -0.05
CA ARG A 23 14.22 8.04 -0.62
C ARG A 23 14.05 9.53 -0.78
N GLY A 24 14.52 10.29 0.21
CA GLY A 24 14.39 11.75 0.23
C GLY A 24 12.93 12.20 0.11
N ARG A 25 12.57 12.74 -1.05
CA ARG A 25 11.24 13.30 -1.31
C ARG A 25 10.26 12.34 -1.97
N THR A 26 10.68 11.11 -2.27
CA THR A 26 9.82 10.08 -2.86
C THR A 26 9.74 8.84 -1.99
N ALA A 27 8.74 8.00 -2.26
CA ALA A 27 8.67 6.67 -1.69
C ALA A 27 8.07 5.66 -2.67
N THR A 28 8.44 4.40 -2.46
CA THR A 28 7.80 3.24 -3.06
C THR A 28 7.19 2.40 -1.94
N LEU A 29 5.90 2.11 -2.04
CA LEU A 29 5.20 1.17 -1.18
C LEU A 29 4.99 -0.12 -1.97
N CYS A 30 5.43 -1.23 -1.41
CA CYS A 30 5.26 -2.57 -1.93
C CYS A 30 4.31 -3.33 -1.00
N VAL A 31 3.27 -3.94 -1.56
CA VAL A 31 2.25 -4.68 -0.81
C VAL A 31 2.09 -6.06 -1.42
N GLY A 32 2.21 -7.10 -0.60
CA GLY A 32 1.87 -8.47 -0.97
C GLY A 32 0.77 -9.01 -0.06
N GLU A 33 -0.04 -9.93 -0.58
CA GLU A 33 -1.04 -10.67 0.17
C GLU A 33 -0.59 -12.14 0.24
N PRO A 34 0.08 -12.57 1.33
CA PRO A 34 0.72 -13.87 1.40
C PRO A 34 -0.26 -15.04 1.48
N LEU A 35 -1.49 -14.80 1.95
CA LEU A 35 -2.51 -15.85 2.05
C LEU A 35 -3.10 -16.24 0.69
N ARG A 36 -2.80 -15.49 -0.39
CA ARG A 36 -3.22 -15.77 -1.76
C ARG A 36 -4.74 -15.89 -1.90
N SER A 37 -5.47 -15.16 -1.08
CA SER A 37 -6.94 -15.22 -1.03
C SER A 37 -7.61 -14.58 -2.25
N GLY A 38 -6.90 -13.69 -2.96
CA GLY A 38 -7.47 -12.90 -4.06
C GLY A 38 -8.45 -11.81 -3.63
N ARG A 39 -8.78 -11.74 -2.32
CA ARG A 39 -9.70 -10.74 -1.79
C ARG A 39 -9.01 -9.37 -1.74
N PRO A 40 -9.70 -8.29 -2.12
CA PRO A 40 -9.14 -6.96 -1.99
C PRO A 40 -8.81 -6.62 -0.53
N LEU A 41 -7.73 -5.87 -0.33
CA LEU A 41 -7.35 -5.33 0.98
C LEU A 41 -7.00 -3.85 0.85
N GLU A 42 -7.20 -3.10 1.93
CA GLU A 42 -6.84 -1.69 1.98
C GLU A 42 -5.57 -1.49 2.81
N VAL A 43 -4.74 -0.56 2.35
CA VAL A 43 -3.56 -0.07 3.07
C VAL A 43 -3.72 1.42 3.30
N HIS A 44 -3.63 1.84 4.55
CA HIS A 44 -3.59 3.23 4.95
C HIS A 44 -2.20 3.58 5.48
N TRP A 45 -1.60 4.62 4.92
CA TRP A 45 -0.36 5.20 5.42
C TRP A 45 -0.66 6.59 5.97
N ASP A 46 -0.53 6.73 7.29
CA ASP A 46 -0.66 7.99 8.01
C ASP A 46 0.59 8.85 7.78
N ARG A 47 0.71 9.33 6.54
CA ARG A 47 1.80 10.18 6.07
C ARG A 47 1.28 11.07 4.96
N ARG A 48 1.69 12.33 4.97
CA ARG A 48 1.38 13.26 3.88
C ARG A 48 2.02 12.78 2.58
N VAL A 49 1.21 12.59 1.55
CA VAL A 49 1.62 12.23 0.19
C VAL A 49 1.05 13.28 -0.75
N ARG A 50 1.91 14.04 -1.44
CA ARG A 50 1.45 15.08 -2.35
C ARG A 50 0.72 14.47 -3.54
N ARG A 51 1.32 13.44 -4.15
CA ARG A 51 0.81 12.80 -5.35
C ARG A 51 1.37 11.40 -5.50
N VAL A 52 0.53 10.48 -6.00
CA VAL A 52 0.96 9.19 -6.54
C VAL A 52 1.48 9.39 -7.95
N THR A 53 2.72 8.96 -8.20
CA THR A 53 3.42 9.17 -9.47
C THR A 53 3.32 7.98 -10.40
N ALA A 54 3.18 6.77 -9.86
CA ALA A 54 2.94 5.54 -10.62
C ALA A 54 2.38 4.47 -9.68
N HIS A 55 1.67 3.48 -10.21
CA HIS A 55 1.25 2.30 -9.47
C HIS A 55 0.97 1.14 -10.42
N ASP A 56 1.01 -0.09 -9.91
CA ASP A 56 0.62 -1.27 -10.67
C ASP A 56 -0.90 -1.26 -10.93
N PRO A 57 -1.40 -1.95 -11.99
CA PRO A 57 -2.83 -1.97 -12.34
C PRO A 57 -3.75 -2.55 -11.25
N SER A 58 -3.20 -3.37 -10.36
CA SER A 58 -3.88 -3.97 -9.20
C SER A 58 -4.08 -2.99 -8.04
N VAL A 59 -3.52 -1.79 -8.13
CA VAL A 59 -3.57 -0.76 -7.09
C VAL A 59 -4.57 0.32 -7.50
N GLU A 60 -5.57 0.53 -6.66
CA GLU A 60 -6.50 1.65 -6.74
C GLU A 60 -6.12 2.69 -5.66
N VAL A 61 -5.93 3.95 -6.07
CA VAL A 61 -5.63 5.06 -5.15
C VAL A 61 -6.95 5.65 -4.65
N LEU A 62 -7.34 5.33 -3.42
CA LEU A 62 -8.58 5.83 -2.82
C LEU A 62 -8.44 7.28 -2.35
N SER A 63 -7.28 7.64 -1.80
CA SER A 63 -6.98 9.03 -1.44
C SER A 63 -5.48 9.28 -1.32
N ALA A 64 -5.05 10.49 -1.67
CA ALA A 64 -3.73 11.04 -1.36
C ALA A 64 -3.90 12.48 -0.83
N GLY A 65 -2.90 13.00 -0.13
CA GLY A 65 -2.94 14.32 0.48
C GLY A 65 -2.39 14.27 1.90
N ARG A 66 -3.24 14.41 2.92
CA ARG A 66 -2.84 14.32 4.33
C ARG A 66 -2.43 12.90 4.72
N THR A 67 -3.12 11.91 4.17
CA THR A 67 -2.81 10.49 4.31
C THR A 67 -2.96 9.79 2.96
N LEU A 68 -2.35 8.62 2.81
CA LEU A 68 -2.49 7.78 1.62
C LEU A 68 -3.39 6.59 1.93
N ARG A 69 -4.41 6.35 1.11
CA ARG A 69 -5.23 5.13 1.17
C ARG A 69 -5.21 4.46 -0.19
N LEU A 70 -4.87 3.18 -0.18
CA LEU A 70 -4.83 2.32 -1.36
C LEU A 70 -5.77 1.13 -1.16
N ARG A 71 -6.39 0.67 -2.23
CA ARG A 71 -7.00 -0.66 -2.31
C ARG A 71 -6.18 -1.51 -3.27
N ILE A 72 -5.87 -2.73 -2.86
CA ILE A 72 -5.09 -3.68 -3.64
C ILE A 72 -6.01 -4.84 -4.01
N THR A 73 -6.04 -5.20 -5.29
CA THR A 73 -6.66 -6.45 -5.79
C THR A 73 -5.55 -7.45 -6.08
N PRO A 74 -5.18 -8.31 -5.11
CA PRO A 74 -3.85 -8.94 -5.13
C PRO A 74 -3.73 -10.15 -6.05
N GLY A 75 -4.86 -10.69 -6.54
CA GLY A 75 -4.90 -12.00 -7.17
C GLY A 75 -4.48 -13.12 -6.20
N THR A 76 -4.23 -14.32 -6.73
CA THR A 76 -4.01 -15.54 -5.92
C THR A 76 -2.59 -16.09 -6.04
N VAL A 77 -1.67 -15.38 -6.68
CA VAL A 77 -0.28 -15.85 -6.88
C VAL A 77 0.69 -15.34 -5.81
N GLY A 78 0.25 -14.45 -4.92
CA GLY A 78 1.10 -13.84 -3.89
C GLY A 78 2.09 -12.83 -4.43
N ALA A 79 1.75 -12.17 -5.55
CA ALA A 79 2.58 -11.14 -6.16
C ALA A 79 2.73 -9.91 -5.24
N THR A 80 3.80 -9.14 -5.49
CA THR A 80 4.00 -7.83 -4.88
C THR A 80 3.46 -6.73 -5.80
N HIS A 81 2.62 -5.86 -5.25
CA HIS A 81 1.98 -4.73 -5.92
C HIS A 81 2.65 -3.44 -5.46
N ARG A 82 3.00 -2.56 -6.40
CA ARG A 82 3.80 -1.36 -6.14
C ARG A 82 3.01 -0.09 -6.35
N CYS A 83 3.26 0.88 -5.49
CA CYS A 83 2.79 2.25 -5.62
C CYS A 83 3.96 3.20 -5.35
N GLN A 84 4.21 4.15 -6.25
CA GLN A 84 5.24 5.16 -6.14
C GLN A 84 4.61 6.53 -5.91
N MET A 85 5.24 7.34 -5.07
CA MET A 85 4.67 8.61 -4.65
C MET A 85 5.73 9.67 -4.36
N SER A 86 5.31 10.94 -4.44
CA SER A 86 6.05 12.13 -4.03
C SER A 86 5.46 12.73 -2.76
N PHE A 87 6.33 13.23 -1.90
CA PHE A 87 5.96 14.00 -0.70
C PHE A 87 5.92 15.52 -0.95
N ILE A 88 6.43 15.98 -2.09
CA ILE A 88 6.40 17.39 -2.54
C ILE A 88 5.58 17.59 -3.82
#